data_AF-A0A6V7LNU2-F1
#
_entry.id   AF-A0A6V7LNU2-F1
#
_cell.length_a   1.000
_cell.length_b   1.000
_cell.length_c   1.000
_cell.angle_alpha   90.00
_cell.angle_beta   90.00
_cell.angle_gamma   90.00
#
_symmetry.space_group_name_H-M   'P 1'
#
loop_
_entity.id
_entity.type
_entity.pdbx_description
1 polymer ?
#
loop_
_entity_poly.entity_id
_entity_poly.type
_entity_poly.pdbx_seq_one_letter_code
_entity_poly.pdbx_strand_id
1 'polypeptide(L)'
;IKLTGVRVRTCGLMLNTRPISNSACLGKYKHFLIRQVIPHEFFIQDTFENDIGLVQIFWDILDYPNKLEPVCLPWIPKTFIDKNFSPEKAKTIGWTRAKINETLEAIELPVLDMELCKEDYDIMIIADKQICVGGTKDVDLCPEDSASPLVAISRYGRRSAIVQFGIFSYGPSSCGKSGAPAVYTKVSYYIDWILGHIDIPFRKGAGF
;
A
#
# COMPACT_ATOMS: atom_id res chain seq x y z
N ILE A 1 -20.89 -5.83 -1.52
CA ILE A 1 -20.23 -6.50 -0.37
C ILE A 1 -20.27 -5.53 0.81
N LYS A 2 -20.69 -5.96 2.01
CA LYS A 2 -20.62 -5.11 3.22
C LYS A 2 -19.38 -5.49 4.01
N LEU A 3 -18.45 -4.56 4.21
CA LEU A 3 -17.29 -4.78 5.07
C LEU A 3 -17.76 -4.78 6.53
N THR A 4 -17.50 -5.87 7.26
CA THR A 4 -17.97 -6.06 8.64
C THR A 4 -16.86 -6.00 9.68
N GLY A 5 -15.59 -6.15 9.26
CA GLY A 5 -14.45 -6.14 10.16
C GLY A 5 -13.11 -6.24 9.44
N VAL A 6 -12.04 -5.97 10.17
CA VAL A 6 -10.64 -6.07 9.74
C VAL A 6 -9.95 -7.15 10.55
N ARG A 7 -9.24 -8.07 9.89
CA ARG A 7 -8.39 -9.06 10.56
C ARG A 7 -6.96 -8.56 10.56
N VAL A 8 -6.35 -8.50 11.74
CA VAL A 8 -4.95 -8.04 11.90
C VAL A 8 -4.13 -9.16 12.53
N ARG A 9 -2.95 -9.42 11.95
CA ARG A 9 -2.00 -10.41 12.43
C ARG A 9 -0.59 -9.87 12.32
N THR A 10 0.26 -10.23 13.26
CA THR A 10 1.69 -9.91 13.20
C THR A 10 2.40 -10.99 12.39
N CYS A 11 3.06 -10.58 11.31
CA CYS A 11 3.92 -11.45 10.50
C CYS A 11 5.31 -10.82 10.45
N GLY A 12 6.37 -11.62 10.61
CA GLY A 12 7.71 -11.08 10.44
C GLY A 12 8.02 -10.96 8.94
N LEU A 13 8.44 -9.77 8.53
CA LEU A 13 8.83 -9.48 7.16
C LEU A 13 10.15 -8.71 7.16
N MET A 14 11.20 -9.33 6.63
CA MET A 14 12.51 -8.69 6.54
C MET A 14 12.57 -7.85 5.25
N LEU A 15 12.19 -6.57 5.34
CA LEU A 15 12.23 -5.64 4.22
C LEU A 15 13.64 -5.23 3.78
N ASN A 16 14.70 -5.62 4.50
CA ASN A 16 16.09 -5.22 4.21
C ASN A 16 16.94 -6.31 3.53
N THR A 17 16.45 -7.54 3.35
CA THR A 17 17.26 -8.67 2.83
C THR A 17 16.76 -9.16 1.47
N ARG A 18 17.66 -9.69 0.63
CA ARG A 18 17.34 -10.46 -0.60
C ARG A 18 17.96 -11.87 -0.50
N PRO A 19 17.21 -12.97 -0.71
CA PRO A 19 15.75 -13.03 -0.81
C PRO A 19 15.11 -12.60 0.52
N ILE A 20 13.85 -12.15 0.46
CA ILE A 20 13.10 -11.78 1.65
C ILE A 20 12.86 -13.08 2.42
N SER A 21 13.39 -13.18 3.64
CA SER A 21 13.14 -14.32 4.51
C SER A 21 11.69 -14.24 4.97
N ASN A 22 10.87 -15.08 4.37
CA ASN A 22 9.48 -15.31 4.76
C ASN A 22 9.46 -15.89 6.18
N SER A 23 8.79 -15.22 7.11
CA SER A 23 8.58 -15.79 8.45
C SER A 23 7.10 -16.06 8.69
N ALA A 24 6.84 -17.13 9.44
CA ALA A 24 5.48 -17.52 9.79
C ALA A 24 4.80 -16.39 10.57
N CYS A 25 3.54 -16.14 10.25
CA CYS A 25 2.75 -15.19 11.01
C CYS A 25 2.52 -15.69 12.45
N LEU A 26 2.77 -14.84 13.44
CA LEU A 26 2.66 -15.18 14.86
C LEU A 26 1.19 -15.18 15.30
N GLY A 27 0.81 -16.18 16.12
CA GLY A 27 -0.50 -16.26 16.75
C GLY A 27 -1.69 -16.33 15.78
N LYS A 28 -2.91 -16.19 16.33
CA LYS A 28 -4.14 -16.02 15.54
C LYS A 28 -4.33 -14.53 15.19
N TYR A 29 -5.03 -14.23 14.10
CA TYR A 29 -5.46 -12.87 13.82
C TYR A 29 -6.42 -12.36 14.92
N LYS A 30 -6.39 -11.07 15.24
CA LYS A 30 -7.45 -10.40 16.00
C LYS A 30 -8.43 -9.76 15.02
N HIS A 31 -9.71 -9.86 15.33
CA HIS A 31 -10.77 -9.26 14.53
C HIS A 31 -11.16 -7.91 15.15
N PHE A 32 -11.17 -6.86 14.33
CA PHE A 32 -11.59 -5.52 14.71
C PHE A 32 -12.86 -5.15 13.97
N LEU A 33 -13.84 -4.60 14.69
CA LEU A 33 -15.07 -4.12 14.08
C LEU A 33 -14.81 -2.81 13.33
N ILE A 34 -15.46 -2.66 12.17
CA ILE A 34 -15.42 -1.44 11.38
C ILE A 34 -16.45 -0.46 11.94
N ARG A 35 -15.99 0.75 12.26
CA ARG A 35 -16.82 1.88 12.65
C ARG A 35 -17.41 2.57 11.41
N GLN A 36 -16.57 2.88 10.43
CA GLN A 36 -17.01 3.47 9.17
C GLN A 36 -16.04 3.12 8.04
N VAL A 37 -16.57 3.13 6.82
CA VAL A 37 -15.82 3.05 5.57
C VAL A 37 -16.05 4.36 4.83
N ILE A 38 -14.97 5.01 4.43
CA ILE A 38 -14.98 6.31 3.76
C ILE A 38 -14.33 6.12 2.38
N PRO A 39 -15.11 5.82 1.33
CA PRO A 39 -14.58 5.85 -0.03
C PRO A 39 -14.33 7.29 -0.46
N HIS A 40 -13.37 7.52 -1.36
CA HIS A 40 -13.18 8.83 -1.96
C HIS A 40 -14.45 9.24 -2.74
N GLU A 41 -14.90 10.48 -2.53
CA GLU A 41 -16.20 11.00 -2.99
C GLU A 41 -16.32 11.05 -4.52
N PHE A 42 -15.17 11.14 -5.19
CA PHE A 42 -15.03 11.20 -6.64
C PHE A 42 -14.48 9.91 -7.27
N PHE A 43 -14.61 8.76 -6.60
CA PHE A 43 -14.22 7.48 -7.20
C PHE A 43 -15.00 7.21 -8.50
N ILE A 44 -14.29 6.87 -9.58
CA ILE A 44 -14.89 6.52 -10.88
C ILE A 44 -14.54 5.07 -11.19
N GLN A 45 -15.57 4.22 -11.23
CA GLN A 45 -15.40 2.77 -11.36
C GLN A 45 -14.82 2.35 -12.72
N ASP A 46 -15.21 3.02 -13.82
CA ASP A 46 -14.80 2.64 -15.17
C ASP A 46 -13.30 2.92 -15.43
N THR A 47 -12.76 3.95 -14.79
CA THR A 47 -11.37 4.41 -14.98
C THR A 47 -10.48 4.10 -13.78
N PHE A 48 -11.05 3.58 -12.68
CA PHE A 48 -10.39 3.44 -11.38
C PHE A 48 -9.74 4.76 -10.91
N GLU A 49 -10.31 5.90 -11.30
CA GLU A 49 -9.86 7.20 -10.83
C GLU A 49 -10.27 7.39 -9.38
N ASN A 50 -9.37 7.96 -8.57
CA ASN A 50 -9.56 8.16 -7.13
C ASN A 50 -9.88 6.85 -6.38
N ASP A 51 -9.26 5.74 -6.80
CA ASP A 51 -9.37 4.44 -6.14
C ASP A 51 -8.62 4.40 -4.81
N ILE A 52 -9.23 5.02 -3.80
CA ILE A 52 -8.76 5.08 -2.43
C ILE A 52 -9.95 5.13 -1.46
N GLY A 53 -9.78 4.53 -0.28
CA GLY A 53 -10.74 4.60 0.81
C GLY A 53 -10.07 4.42 2.17
N LEU A 54 -10.73 4.92 3.21
CA LEU A 54 -10.32 4.73 4.61
C LEU A 54 -11.27 3.79 5.32
N VAL A 55 -10.71 2.92 6.17
CA VAL A 55 -11.47 2.05 7.06
C VAL A 55 -11.14 2.44 8.49
N GLN A 56 -12.12 3.04 9.18
CA GLN A 56 -11.99 3.34 10.60
C GLN A 56 -12.47 2.14 11.41
N ILE A 57 -11.64 1.66 12.32
CA ILE A 57 -11.97 0.60 13.28
C ILE A 57 -12.32 1.18 14.65
N PHE A 58 -13.03 0.42 15.49
CA PHE A 58 -13.23 0.79 16.89
C PHE A 58 -11.93 0.72 17.69
N TRP A 59 -11.83 1.51 18.77
CA TRP A 59 -10.60 1.82 19.53
C TRP A 59 -9.96 0.63 20.29
N ASP A 60 -10.51 -0.57 20.18
CA ASP A 60 -10.03 -1.82 20.80
C ASP A 60 -8.62 -2.26 20.31
N ILE A 61 -8.03 -1.50 19.38
CA ILE A 61 -6.65 -1.69 18.88
C ILE A 61 -5.60 -1.45 19.95
N LEU A 62 -5.89 -0.62 20.97
CA LEU A 62 -4.98 -0.38 22.10
C LEU A 62 -4.79 -1.62 22.97
N ASP A 63 -5.76 -2.55 22.96
CA ASP A 63 -5.69 -3.85 23.65
C ASP A 63 -5.09 -4.94 22.76
N TYR A 64 -4.40 -4.58 21.67
CA TYR A 64 -3.65 -5.57 20.90
C TYR A 64 -2.31 -5.84 21.60
N PRO A 65 -2.03 -7.10 22.01
CA PRO A 65 -0.89 -7.41 22.87
C PRO A 65 0.46 -7.26 22.15
N ASN A 66 0.48 -7.31 20.82
CA ASN A 66 1.69 -7.07 20.05
C ASN A 66 1.77 -5.58 19.69
N LYS A 67 3.00 -5.07 19.55
CA LYS A 67 3.21 -3.69 19.10
C LYS A 67 2.74 -3.56 17.64
N LEU A 68 1.60 -2.90 17.41
CA LEU A 68 1.21 -2.44 16.08
C LEU A 68 1.90 -1.10 15.83
N GLU A 69 2.62 -1.02 14.73
CA GLU A 69 3.26 0.20 14.28
C GLU A 69 2.61 0.63 12.97
N PRO A 70 2.14 1.89 12.86
CA PRO A 70 1.64 2.39 11.58
C PRO A 70 2.81 2.52 10.59
N VAL A 71 2.51 2.29 9.31
CA VAL A 71 3.44 2.68 8.23
C VAL A 71 3.46 4.20 8.10
N CYS A 72 4.58 4.77 7.66
CA CYS A 72 4.64 6.20 7.40
C CYS A 72 3.87 6.53 6.12
N LEU A 73 3.07 7.60 6.17
CA LEU A 73 2.58 8.25 4.98
C LEU A 73 3.70 9.12 4.35
N PRO A 74 3.70 9.32 3.02
CA PRO A 74 4.65 10.18 2.34
C PRO A 74 4.37 11.63 2.75
N TRP A 75 4.96 12.05 3.87
CA TRP A 75 4.91 13.44 4.31
C TRP A 75 5.97 14.22 3.56
N ILE A 76 5.52 15.09 2.67
CA ILE A 76 6.37 16.01 1.91
C ILE A 76 6.13 17.40 2.52
N PRO A 77 7.11 18.00 3.22
CA PRO A 77 7.00 19.39 3.64
C PRO A 77 6.72 20.25 2.41
N LYS A 78 5.73 21.16 2.49
CA LYS A 78 5.27 22.02 1.38
C LYS A 78 6.39 22.80 0.66
N THR A 79 7.59 22.87 1.24
CA THR A 79 8.76 23.59 0.73
C THR A 79 9.71 22.74 -0.12
N PHE A 80 9.58 21.41 -0.15
CA PHE A 80 10.39 20.50 -0.96
C PHE A 80 9.47 19.66 -1.84
N ILE A 81 8.80 20.31 -2.79
CA ILE A 81 7.82 19.67 -3.67
C ILE A 81 8.58 18.86 -4.71
N ASP A 82 8.60 17.54 -4.52
CA ASP A 82 8.43 16.66 -5.66
C ASP A 82 7.22 15.75 -5.41
N LYS A 83 6.03 16.24 -5.79
CA LYS A 83 4.81 15.42 -5.86
C LYS A 83 4.96 14.25 -6.83
N ASN A 84 6.01 14.25 -7.66
CA ASN A 84 6.38 13.16 -8.56
C ASN A 84 7.44 12.22 -7.97
N PHE A 85 7.85 12.42 -6.72
CA PHE A 85 8.76 11.49 -6.07
C PHE A 85 8.10 10.12 -5.88
N SER A 86 8.51 9.20 -6.74
CA SER A 86 8.34 7.77 -6.57
C SER A 86 9.72 7.15 -6.41
N PRO A 87 9.89 6.16 -5.52
CA PRO A 87 11.16 5.45 -5.41
C PRO A 87 11.44 4.69 -6.72
N GLU A 88 12.70 4.53 -7.13
CA GLU A 88 13.04 3.74 -8.32
C GLU A 88 12.57 2.28 -8.23
N LYS A 89 12.55 1.74 -7.00
CA LYS A 89 12.05 0.41 -6.68
C LYS A 89 11.21 0.45 -5.41
N ALA A 90 10.13 -0.31 -5.39
CA ALA A 90 9.27 -0.44 -4.23
C ALA A 90 8.85 -1.88 -4.03
N LYS A 91 8.38 -2.19 -2.82
CA LYS A 91 7.95 -3.51 -2.42
C LYS A 91 6.44 -3.56 -2.31
N THR A 92 5.83 -4.50 -3.01
CA THR A 92 4.44 -4.87 -2.74
C THR A 92 4.43 -5.99 -1.71
N ILE A 93 3.47 -5.94 -0.78
CA ILE A 93 3.35 -6.88 0.33
C ILE A 93 1.95 -7.48 0.31
N GLY A 94 1.84 -8.80 0.38
CA GLY A 94 0.55 -9.46 0.38
C GLY A 94 0.63 -10.95 0.71
N TRP A 95 -0.54 -11.57 0.79
CA TRP A 95 -0.66 -13.03 0.85
C TRP A 95 -1.02 -13.56 -0.54
N THR A 96 -0.39 -14.65 -0.96
CA THR A 96 -0.79 -15.35 -2.19
C THR A 96 -1.97 -16.30 -1.90
N ARG A 97 -2.85 -16.53 -2.90
CA ARG A 97 -4.05 -17.39 -2.79
C ARG A 97 -3.77 -18.76 -2.14
N ALA A 98 -2.60 -19.34 -2.37
CA ALA A 98 -2.22 -20.63 -1.81
C ALA A 98 -1.91 -20.59 -0.30
N LYS A 99 -1.64 -19.41 0.28
CA LYS A 99 -1.11 -19.23 1.64
C LYS A 99 -1.74 -18.05 2.40
N ILE A 100 -3.00 -17.72 2.13
CA ILE A 100 -3.77 -16.63 2.76
C ILE A 100 -3.69 -16.60 4.30
N ASN A 101 -3.26 -17.68 4.96
CA ASN A 101 -3.12 -17.77 6.41
C ASN A 101 -1.74 -18.19 6.93
N GLU A 102 -0.72 -18.33 6.09
CA GLU A 102 0.54 -18.96 6.50
C GLU A 102 1.74 -18.03 6.39
N THR A 103 1.86 -17.33 5.26
CA THR A 103 3.08 -16.60 4.95
C THR A 103 2.73 -15.28 4.29
N LEU A 104 3.18 -14.18 4.89
CA LEU A 104 3.17 -12.87 4.26
C LEU A 104 4.39 -12.78 3.34
N GLU A 105 4.17 -12.43 2.09
CA GLU A 105 5.21 -12.37 1.06
C GLU A 105 5.40 -10.91 0.65
N ALA A 106 6.62 -10.58 0.21
CA ALA A 106 6.90 -9.30 -0.38
C ALA A 106 7.82 -9.48 -1.57
N ILE A 107 7.57 -8.71 -2.62
CA ILE A 107 8.40 -8.68 -3.82
C ILE A 107 8.75 -7.23 -4.12
N GLU A 108 10.02 -7.02 -4.47
CA GLU A 108 10.51 -5.74 -4.93
C GLU A 108 10.36 -5.64 -6.44
N LEU A 109 9.72 -4.56 -6.89
CA LEU A 109 9.42 -4.26 -8.28
C LEU A 109 9.99 -2.88 -8.64
N PRO A 110 10.42 -2.67 -9.89
CA PRO A 110 10.76 -1.34 -10.37
C PRO A 110 9.50 -0.48 -10.47
N VAL A 111 9.64 0.80 -10.17
CA VAL A 111 8.66 1.82 -10.56
C VAL A 111 9.01 2.26 -11.98
N LEU A 112 7.99 2.34 -12.83
CA LEU A 112 8.09 2.58 -14.25
C LEU A 112 7.51 3.95 -14.62
N ASP A 113 7.87 4.40 -15.82
CA ASP A 113 7.16 5.50 -16.45
C ASP A 113 5.70 5.10 -16.71
N MET A 114 4.79 6.06 -16.55
CA MET A 114 3.35 5.81 -16.75
C MET A 114 3.02 5.46 -18.20
N GLU A 115 3.82 5.88 -19.19
CA GLU A 115 3.63 5.50 -20.59
C GLU A 115 3.66 3.97 -20.78
N LEU A 116 4.49 3.25 -20.02
CA LEU A 116 4.55 1.77 -20.10
C LEU A 116 3.26 1.11 -19.60
N CYS A 117 2.57 1.71 -18.63
CA CYS A 117 1.24 1.23 -18.25
C CYS A 117 0.18 1.61 -19.29
N LYS A 118 0.31 2.74 -19.99
CA LYS A 118 -0.66 3.14 -21.03
C LYS A 118 -0.67 2.20 -22.23
N GLU A 119 0.47 1.59 -22.54
CA GLU A 119 0.56 0.58 -23.61
C GLU A 119 -0.28 -0.66 -23.32
N ASP A 120 -0.41 -1.04 -22.04
CA ASP A 120 -1.09 -2.28 -21.62
C ASP A 120 -2.55 -2.07 -21.18
N TYR A 121 -2.98 -0.84 -20.92
CA TYR A 121 -4.32 -0.53 -20.41
C TYR A 121 -5.03 0.54 -21.24
N ASP A 122 -6.15 0.18 -21.88
CA ASP A 122 -7.03 1.08 -22.66
C ASP A 122 -7.97 1.91 -21.78
N ILE A 123 -7.49 2.34 -20.60
CA ILE A 123 -8.22 3.23 -19.69
C ILE A 123 -7.44 4.51 -19.49
N MET A 124 -8.14 5.60 -19.18
CA MET A 124 -7.52 6.90 -18.96
C MET A 124 -6.60 6.84 -17.73
N ILE A 125 -5.29 6.74 -18.00
CA ILE A 125 -4.27 6.79 -16.97
C ILE A 125 -3.99 8.25 -16.61
N ILE A 126 -4.15 8.59 -15.34
CA ILE A 126 -3.89 9.93 -14.81
C ILE A 126 -2.57 9.88 -14.05
N ALA A 127 -1.48 10.22 -14.76
CA ALA A 127 -0.11 10.07 -14.28
C ALA A 127 0.16 10.71 -12.90
N ASP A 128 -0.53 11.81 -12.58
CA ASP A 128 -0.36 12.49 -11.28
C ASP A 128 -0.99 11.71 -10.11
N LYS A 129 -2.00 10.88 -10.38
CA LYS A 129 -2.81 10.15 -9.40
C LYS A 129 -2.41 8.70 -9.23
N GLN A 130 -1.58 8.17 -10.13
CA GLN A 130 -1.27 6.76 -10.27
C GLN A 130 0.24 6.51 -10.32
N ILE A 131 0.66 5.26 -10.08
CA ILE A 131 2.05 4.79 -10.15
C ILE A 131 2.07 3.49 -10.95
N CYS A 132 2.93 3.43 -11.96
CA CYS A 132 3.18 2.23 -12.75
C CYS A 132 4.30 1.41 -12.10
N VAL A 133 4.08 0.11 -11.88
CA VAL A 133 5.01 -0.75 -11.14
C VAL A 133 5.12 -2.11 -11.80
N GLY A 134 6.34 -2.65 -11.93
CA GLY A 134 6.55 -4.02 -12.38
C GLY A 134 7.09 -4.12 -13.81
N GLY A 135 6.36 -4.79 -14.70
CA GLY A 135 6.85 -5.02 -16.07
C GLY A 135 7.89 -6.15 -16.18
N THR A 136 8.10 -6.92 -15.11
CA THR A 136 9.12 -7.98 -15.06
C THR A 136 8.47 -9.34 -15.31
N LYS A 137 8.94 -10.05 -16.35
CA LYS A 137 8.51 -11.43 -16.65
C LYS A 137 8.91 -12.38 -15.51
N ASP A 138 8.12 -13.42 -15.31
CA ASP A 138 8.37 -14.49 -14.33
C ASP A 138 8.42 -14.01 -12.86
N VAL A 139 7.80 -12.86 -12.56
CA VAL A 139 7.61 -12.37 -11.19
C VAL A 139 6.20 -12.73 -10.70
N ASP A 140 6.14 -13.76 -9.87
CA ASP A 140 4.92 -14.44 -9.41
C ASP A 140 4.29 -13.85 -8.13
N LEU A 141 4.37 -12.54 -7.88
CA LEU A 141 3.43 -11.94 -6.92
C LEU A 141 2.19 -11.50 -7.69
N CYS A 142 1.15 -12.33 -7.59
CA CYS A 142 -0.22 -11.87 -7.77
C CYS A 142 -0.71 -11.23 -6.48
N PRO A 143 -0.76 -9.89 -6.38
CA PRO A 143 -1.71 -9.25 -5.47
C PRO A 143 -3.14 -9.49 -5.98
N GLU A 144 -3.57 -10.74 -6.06
CA GLU A 144 -5.00 -11.05 -6.09
C GLU A 144 -5.51 -10.93 -4.65
N ASP A 145 -5.78 -9.69 -4.25
CA ASP A 145 -6.88 -9.26 -3.38
C ASP A 145 -6.59 -7.80 -2.95
N SER A 146 -7.12 -6.87 -3.76
CA SER A 146 -7.50 -5.48 -3.43
C SER A 146 -6.66 -4.72 -2.40
N ALA A 147 -5.99 -3.65 -2.85
CA ALA A 147 -5.35 -2.63 -2.02
C ALA A 147 -4.04 -3.02 -1.28
N SER A 148 -3.23 -3.94 -1.83
CA SER A 148 -1.90 -4.23 -1.29
C SER A 148 -1.03 -2.96 -1.24
N PRO A 149 -0.29 -2.71 -0.15
CA PRO A 149 0.52 -1.51 -0.02
C PRO A 149 1.78 -1.63 -0.88
N LEU A 150 2.13 -0.54 -1.55
CA LEU A 150 3.43 -0.35 -2.19
C LEU A 150 4.32 0.47 -1.25
N VAL A 151 5.37 -0.13 -0.70
CA VAL A 151 6.23 0.50 0.29
C VAL A 151 7.68 0.58 -0.14
N ALA A 152 8.38 1.62 0.29
CA ALA A 152 9.83 1.71 0.14
C ALA A 152 10.47 2.35 1.38
N ILE A 153 11.77 2.10 1.56
CA ILE A 153 12.55 2.72 2.63
C ILE A 153 12.95 4.10 2.16
N SER A 154 12.45 5.13 2.85
CA SER A 154 12.84 6.51 2.62
C SER A 154 13.81 6.99 3.70
N ARG A 155 14.81 7.79 3.33
CA ARG A 155 15.79 8.37 4.25
C ARG A 155 15.46 9.84 4.51
N TYR A 156 15.33 10.18 5.79
CA TYR A 156 15.13 11.54 6.27
C TYR A 156 16.30 11.92 7.18
N GLY A 157 17.33 12.53 6.59
CA GLY A 157 18.59 12.81 7.26
C GLY A 157 19.27 11.52 7.73
N ARG A 158 19.44 11.36 9.05
CA ARG A 158 20.03 10.15 9.66
C ARG A 158 19.01 9.04 9.97
N ARG A 159 17.72 9.28 9.76
CA ARG A 159 16.64 8.32 10.05
C ARG A 159 16.17 7.67 8.75
N SER A 160 15.77 6.41 8.82
CA SER A 160 15.06 5.73 7.73
C SER A 160 13.69 5.27 8.22
N ALA A 161 12.70 5.34 7.33
CA ALA A 161 11.34 4.91 7.60
C ALA A 161 10.78 4.13 6.42
N ILE A 162 9.86 3.19 6.71
CA ILE A 162 9.08 2.52 5.67
C ILE A 162 7.90 3.42 5.34
N VAL A 163 7.83 3.86 4.09
CA VAL A 163 6.82 4.79 3.60
C VAL A 163 5.94 4.08 2.59
N GLN A 164 4.62 4.26 2.69
CA GLN A 164 3.65 3.73 1.72
C GLN A 164 3.45 4.72 0.58
N PHE A 165 3.92 4.37 -0.61
CA PHE A 165 3.82 5.21 -1.81
C PHE A 165 2.55 4.93 -2.61
N GLY A 166 2.03 3.71 -2.54
CA GLY A 166 0.91 3.29 -3.37
C GLY A 166 -0.06 2.32 -2.71
N ILE A 167 -1.23 2.20 -3.32
CA ILE A 167 -2.28 1.22 -3.01
C ILE A 167 -2.60 0.50 -4.32
N PHE A 168 -2.51 -0.83 -4.37
CA PHE A 168 -2.81 -1.57 -5.59
C PHE A 168 -4.25 -1.30 -6.04
N SER A 169 -4.42 -0.88 -7.29
CA SER A 169 -5.71 -0.52 -7.87
C SER A 169 -6.13 -1.56 -8.92
N TYR A 170 -5.38 -1.65 -10.02
CA TYR A 170 -5.62 -2.63 -11.08
C TYR A 170 -4.31 -3.11 -11.70
N GLY A 171 -4.38 -4.23 -12.39
CA GLY A 171 -3.21 -4.88 -12.97
C GLY A 171 -3.59 -6.05 -13.87
N PRO A 172 -2.60 -6.81 -14.36
CA PRO A 172 -2.88 -7.95 -15.22
C PRO A 172 -3.63 -9.04 -14.46
N SER A 173 -4.58 -9.68 -15.15
CA SER A 173 -5.37 -10.80 -14.60
C SER A 173 -4.57 -12.09 -14.38
N SER A 174 -3.36 -12.16 -14.94
CA SER A 174 -2.42 -13.27 -14.73
C SER A 174 -1.02 -12.74 -14.45
N CYS A 175 -0.56 -12.93 -13.22
CA CYS A 175 0.75 -12.43 -12.79
C CYS A 175 1.83 -13.42 -13.17
N GLY A 176 3.07 -12.93 -13.30
CA GLY A 176 4.23 -13.72 -13.75
C GLY A 176 4.26 -14.03 -15.25
N LYS A 177 3.11 -14.15 -15.93
CA LYS A 177 3.06 -14.65 -17.32
C LYS A 177 3.15 -13.59 -18.40
N SER A 178 2.50 -12.44 -18.22
CA SER A 178 2.41 -11.42 -19.28
C SER A 178 3.60 -10.46 -19.29
N GLY A 179 4.26 -10.28 -18.14
CA GLY A 179 5.23 -9.19 -17.97
C GLY A 179 4.60 -7.81 -18.04
N ALA A 180 3.27 -7.69 -17.96
CA ALA A 180 2.57 -6.41 -17.91
C ALA A 180 2.75 -5.74 -16.52
N PRO A 181 2.87 -4.41 -16.45
CA PRO A 181 2.97 -3.69 -15.19
C PRO A 181 1.60 -3.56 -14.51
N ALA A 182 1.61 -3.25 -13.21
CA ALA A 182 0.43 -2.96 -12.42
C ALA A 182 0.33 -1.47 -12.11
N VAL A 183 -0.88 -0.98 -11.90
CA VAL A 183 -1.18 0.40 -11.53
C VAL A 183 -1.60 0.49 -10.07
N TYR A 184 -0.94 1.37 -9.34
CA TYR A 184 -1.21 1.69 -7.95
C TYR A 184 -1.74 3.12 -7.84
N THR A 185 -2.70 3.38 -6.96
CA THR A 185 -3.11 4.73 -6.56
C THR A 185 -1.96 5.41 -5.80
N LYS A 186 -1.56 6.61 -6.22
CA LYS A 186 -0.43 7.37 -5.66
C LYS A 186 -0.81 8.04 -4.34
N VAL A 187 -0.35 7.49 -3.22
CA VAL A 187 -0.73 7.97 -1.87
C VAL A 187 -0.37 9.43 -1.64
N SER A 188 0.77 9.89 -2.15
CA SER A 188 1.22 11.29 -1.99
C SER A 188 0.24 12.30 -2.59
N TYR A 189 -0.48 11.94 -3.65
CA TYR A 189 -1.50 12.80 -4.26
C TYR A 189 -2.70 13.01 -3.32
N TYR A 190 -3.08 11.99 -2.56
CA TYR A 190 -4.27 12.00 -1.69
C TYR A 190 -3.96 12.35 -0.22
N ILE A 191 -2.75 12.81 0.11
CA ILE A 191 -2.38 13.12 1.51
C ILE A 191 -3.32 14.13 2.14
N ASP A 192 -3.67 15.21 1.44
CA ASP A 192 -4.59 16.22 1.98
C ASP A 192 -5.99 15.62 2.23
N TRP A 193 -6.46 14.74 1.34
CA TRP A 193 -7.73 14.02 1.51
C TRP A 193 -7.69 13.06 2.70
N ILE A 194 -6.60 12.29 2.85
CA ILE A 194 -6.40 11.38 3.99
C ILE A 194 -6.41 12.17 5.30
N LEU A 195 -5.63 13.25 5.37
CA LEU A 195 -5.51 14.10 6.56
C LEU A 195 -6.82 14.81 6.91
N GLY A 196 -7.64 15.15 5.93
CA GLY A 196 -8.98 15.73 6.14
C GLY A 196 -9.99 14.75 6.75
N HIS A 197 -9.73 13.44 6.67
CA HIS A 197 -10.64 12.38 7.13
C HIS A 197 -10.16 11.61 8.36
N ILE A 198 -8.93 11.85 8.83
CA ILE A 198 -8.40 11.24 10.05
C ILE A 198 -8.39 12.24 11.20
N ASP A 199 -9.03 11.86 12.31
CA ASP A 199 -8.77 12.50 13.59
C ASP A 199 -7.39 12.06 14.06
N ILE A 200 -6.36 12.90 13.88
CA ILE A 200 -5.06 12.66 14.51
C ILE A 200 -5.16 13.14 15.95
N PRO A 201 -5.28 12.26 16.97
CA PRO A 201 -4.97 12.68 18.32
C PRO A 201 -3.49 13.07 18.32
N PHE A 202 -3.23 14.37 18.33
CA PHE A 202 -1.89 14.91 18.52
C PHE A 202 -1.35 14.30 19.83
N ARG A 203 -0.49 13.27 19.72
CA ARG A 203 0.28 12.81 20.89
C ARG A 203 1.25 13.92 21.22
N LYS A 204 0.83 14.87 22.06
CA LYS A 204 1.75 15.77 22.79
C LYS A 204 2.76 14.87 23.51
N GLY A 205 3.98 14.78 23.00
CA GLY A 205 5.05 14.01 23.65
C GLY A 205 6.08 13.35 22.74
N ALA A 206 5.86 13.23 21.43
CA ALA A 206 6.95 12.84 20.52
C ALA A 206 7.77 14.09 20.15
N GLY A 207 8.66 14.49 21.05
CA GLY A 207 9.64 15.54 20.81
C GLY A 207 10.50 15.20 19.58
N PHE A 208 10.71 16.21 18.73
CA PHE A 208 11.79 16.22 17.75
C PHE A 208 13.12 16.47 18.44
#